data_AF-A0A5D0SLD9-F1
#
_entry.id   AF-A0A5D0SLD9-F1
#
_cell.length_a   1.000
_cell.length_b   1.000
_cell.length_c   1.000
_cell.angle_alpha   90.00
_cell.angle_beta   90.00
_cell.angle_gamma   90.00
#
_symmetry.space_group_name_H-M   'P 1'
#
loop_
_entity.id
_entity.type
_entity.pdbx_description
1 polymer ?
#
loop_
_entity_poly.entity_id
_entity_poly.type
_entity_poly.pdbx_seq_one_letter_code
_entity_poly.pdbx_strand_id
1 'polypeptide(L)'
;MALVCTEITEWIEEEVSKPVEEWEERQEKRCKDYPWYDPRGWVCWFVTILVKVVRWVVVIVGKWVTRTVCKLVGVVVEAVVQIVGGLWDVIVGIVTLDWRRILDGLLRIGLGAVLGIIRLGRILLLGDTIDYIIEEINKERLRRYVRGLLEAKYSGDTLSQIKAAIRLDHGAFGLRLHGTAYRTVLDSETPSPREPEVPNLVVLHEQGAINLRALCGFEFDEGFWNRKRYKTLKKETVLGGGGGGEFDNPISADDLETYLTSRGADGPPFIVLPMRDGALDTKLSTASEKGRELALMLDFDRENREVTEAAHIVHPGYDRPNTHSALTDFLTDVLDRRNKGTEPDGATADLCHPVAAGVFRYTDGLRGIANNLHDSACGLGGKSTSGVTFIDNTPDQLWKYVPIHELGHYFGLCHTDGVDRIMYSPKTNSWWRGWAIPRGVLNIYLQGEPTFSYGEAKATWDYVVAHFAPQCLGARPVVVEVRRAAAGPAGAVA
;
A
#
# COMPACT_ATOMS: atom_id res chain seq x y z
N MET A 1 -3.20 6.98 -10.68
CA MET A 1 -2.74 6.61 -12.04
C MET A 1 -2.76 5.09 -12.13
N ALA A 2 -3.02 4.45 -13.27
CA ALA A 2 -2.93 2.99 -13.33
C ALA A 2 -1.47 2.55 -13.05
N LEU A 3 -1.27 1.55 -12.17
CA LEU A 3 0.06 1.02 -11.80
C LEU A 3 0.93 0.74 -13.04
N VAL A 4 0.31 0.16 -14.07
CA VAL A 4 0.90 -0.13 -15.39
C VAL A 4 1.60 1.09 -16.01
N CYS A 5 1.03 2.28 -15.87
CA CYS A 5 1.60 3.50 -16.44
C CYS A 5 2.82 4.00 -15.67
N THR A 6 2.80 3.79 -14.36
CA THR A 6 3.95 4.05 -13.50
C THR A 6 5.07 3.06 -13.83
N GLU A 7 4.74 1.78 -14.00
CA GLU A 7 5.67 0.73 -14.42
C GLU A 7 6.25 1.00 -15.81
N ILE A 8 5.46 1.52 -16.76
CA ILE A 8 5.98 1.93 -18.09
C ILE A 8 6.93 3.12 -17.94
N THR A 9 6.62 4.08 -17.07
CA THR A 9 7.51 5.22 -16.80
C THR A 9 8.83 4.74 -16.20
N GLU A 10 8.77 3.79 -15.27
CA GLU A 10 9.95 3.11 -14.72
C GLU A 10 10.69 2.32 -15.79
N TRP A 11 10.00 1.56 -16.64
CA TRP A 11 10.62 0.86 -17.76
C TRP A 11 11.34 1.82 -18.71
N ILE A 12 10.79 3.01 -18.99
CA ILE A 12 11.51 4.05 -19.74
C ILE A 12 12.76 4.52 -18.97
N GLU A 13 12.68 4.69 -17.65
CA GLU A 13 13.87 5.02 -16.83
C GLU A 13 14.92 3.91 -16.84
N GLU A 14 14.48 2.66 -16.82
CA GLU A 14 15.33 1.48 -16.65
C GLU A 14 15.95 0.99 -17.95
N GLU A 15 15.15 0.89 -19.02
CA GLU A 15 15.57 0.30 -20.29
C GLU A 15 16.03 1.35 -21.31
N VAL A 16 15.60 2.61 -21.15
CA VAL A 16 15.95 3.69 -22.09
C VAL A 16 16.91 4.70 -21.43
N SER A 17 16.61 5.21 -20.24
CA SER A 17 17.44 6.27 -19.62
C SER A 17 18.76 5.72 -19.08
N LYS A 18 18.73 4.63 -18.29
CA LYS A 18 19.90 4.05 -17.65
C LYS A 18 21.04 3.64 -18.63
N PRO A 19 20.80 2.87 -19.71
CA PRO A 19 21.90 2.48 -20.61
C PRO A 19 22.52 3.69 -21.32
N VAL A 20 21.72 4.72 -21.59
CA VAL A 20 22.22 5.97 -22.17
C VAL A 20 23.03 6.77 -21.15
N GLU A 21 22.64 6.82 -19.87
CA GLU A 21 23.42 7.41 -18.78
C GLU A 21 24.78 6.72 -18.60
N GLU A 22 24.80 5.40 -18.55
CA GLU A 22 26.04 4.62 -18.42
C GLU A 22 26.93 4.75 -19.67
N TRP A 23 26.35 4.92 -20.86
CA TRP A 23 27.10 5.22 -22.08
C TRP A 23 27.68 6.64 -22.04
N GLU A 24 26.90 7.62 -21.59
CA GLU A 24 27.31 9.01 -21.45
C GLU A 24 28.51 9.13 -20.52
N GLU A 25 28.47 8.54 -19.33
CA GLU A 25 29.61 8.57 -18.40
C GLU A 25 30.85 7.89 -18.99
N ARG A 26 30.68 6.77 -19.72
CA ARG A 26 31.79 6.09 -20.41
C ARG A 26 32.38 6.95 -21.53
N GLN A 27 31.55 7.64 -22.29
CA GLN A 27 32.01 8.58 -23.31
C GLN A 27 32.66 9.79 -22.68
N GLU A 28 32.10 10.38 -21.63
CA GLU A 28 32.68 11.56 -20.97
C GLU A 28 34.06 11.23 -20.36
N LYS A 29 34.23 10.04 -19.77
CA LYS A 29 35.54 9.54 -19.36
C LYS A 29 36.51 9.39 -20.54
N ARG A 30 36.08 8.79 -21.66
CA ARG A 30 36.90 8.68 -22.88
C ARG A 30 37.22 10.03 -23.54
N CYS A 31 36.28 10.97 -23.52
CA CYS A 31 36.43 12.27 -24.15
C CYS A 31 37.36 13.19 -23.33
N LYS A 32 37.43 13.01 -22.00
CA LYS A 32 38.36 13.76 -21.11
C LYS A 32 39.84 13.44 -21.37
N ASP A 33 40.15 12.32 -22.01
CA ASP A 33 41.52 11.93 -22.34
C ASP A 33 42.06 12.61 -23.61
N TYR A 34 41.22 13.33 -24.37
CA TYR A 34 41.66 14.03 -25.58
C TYR A 34 42.12 15.46 -25.29
N PRO A 35 43.31 15.88 -25.79
CA PRO A 35 43.76 17.26 -25.70
C PRO A 35 42.82 18.24 -26.42
N TRP A 36 42.71 19.48 -25.93
CA TRP A 36 41.81 20.52 -26.45
C TRP A 36 42.00 20.89 -27.94
N TYR A 37 43.15 20.54 -28.52
CA TYR A 37 43.52 20.79 -29.91
C TYR A 37 43.29 19.59 -30.85
N ASP A 38 42.84 18.42 -30.34
CA ASP A 38 42.54 17.26 -31.18
C ASP A 38 41.12 17.40 -31.80
N PRO A 39 40.96 17.42 -33.13
CA PRO A 39 39.65 17.48 -33.78
C PRO A 39 38.72 16.32 -33.39
N ARG A 40 39.27 15.17 -32.93
CA ARG A 40 38.47 14.07 -32.38
C ARG A 40 37.79 14.47 -31.07
N GLY A 41 38.42 15.32 -30.26
CA GLY A 41 37.85 15.86 -29.03
C GLY A 41 36.64 16.78 -29.28
N TRP A 42 36.66 17.56 -30.36
CA TRP A 42 35.55 18.42 -30.77
C TRP A 42 34.33 17.62 -31.22
N VAL A 43 34.56 16.56 -32.01
CA VAL A 43 33.50 15.62 -32.40
C VAL A 43 32.95 14.89 -31.17
N CYS A 44 33.81 14.48 -30.24
CA CYS A 44 33.42 13.86 -28.96
C CYS A 44 32.49 14.77 -28.15
N TRP A 45 32.84 16.07 -28.04
CA TRP A 45 32.03 17.08 -27.36
C TRP A 45 30.67 17.33 -28.04
N PHE A 46 30.66 17.43 -29.38
CA PHE A 46 29.42 17.60 -30.13
C PHE A 46 28.50 16.38 -30.01
N VAL A 47 29.04 15.17 -30.11
CA VAL A 47 28.28 13.92 -29.96
C VAL A 47 27.71 13.78 -28.54
N THR A 48 28.49 14.12 -27.50
CA THR A 48 28.00 14.09 -26.11
C THR A 48 26.87 15.11 -25.88
N ILE A 49 26.97 16.33 -26.42
CA ILE A 49 25.87 17.30 -26.34
C ILE A 49 24.64 16.81 -27.11
N LEU A 50 24.82 16.29 -28.32
CA LEU A 50 23.70 15.82 -29.13
C LEU A 50 22.98 14.65 -28.45
N VAL A 51 23.73 13.69 -27.88
CA VAL A 51 23.13 12.59 -27.10
C VAL A 51 22.45 13.11 -25.82
N LYS A 52 23.02 14.10 -25.13
CA LYS A 52 22.37 14.78 -23.99
C LYS A 52 21.04 15.40 -24.39
N VAL A 53 20.98 16.11 -25.51
CA VAL A 53 19.75 16.75 -26.00
C VAL A 53 18.74 15.69 -26.45
N VAL A 54 19.15 14.68 -27.22
CA VAL A 54 18.25 13.60 -27.67
C VAL A 54 17.70 12.81 -26.47
N ARG A 55 18.53 12.46 -25.48
CA ARG A 55 18.08 11.85 -24.22
C ARG A 55 17.09 12.77 -23.51
N TRP A 56 17.45 14.04 -23.34
CA TRP A 56 16.58 15.00 -22.66
C TRP A 56 15.22 15.09 -23.33
N VAL A 57 15.17 15.20 -24.66
CA VAL A 57 13.93 15.21 -25.43
C VAL A 57 13.18 13.87 -25.29
N VAL A 58 13.81 12.73 -25.59
CA VAL A 58 13.15 11.42 -25.61
C VAL A 58 12.66 11.01 -24.22
N VAL A 59 13.45 11.23 -23.17
CA VAL A 59 13.11 10.82 -21.80
C VAL A 59 12.06 11.76 -21.22
N ILE A 60 12.24 13.08 -21.30
CA ILE A 60 11.29 14.02 -20.70
C ILE A 60 9.99 14.04 -21.48
N VAL A 61 10.05 14.16 -22.81
CA VAL A 61 8.84 14.17 -23.63
C VAL A 61 8.19 12.79 -23.61
N GLY A 62 8.97 11.71 -23.69
CA GLY A 62 8.44 10.34 -23.62
C GLY A 62 7.71 10.05 -22.31
N LYS A 63 8.32 10.33 -21.15
CA LYS A 63 7.66 10.19 -19.84
C LYS A 63 6.42 11.07 -19.73
N TRP A 64 6.52 12.34 -20.16
CA TRP A 64 5.40 13.29 -20.08
C TRP A 64 4.23 12.88 -20.97
N VAL A 65 4.48 12.48 -22.23
CA VAL A 65 3.45 12.00 -23.15
C VAL A 65 2.81 10.73 -22.61
N THR A 66 3.61 9.74 -22.21
CA THR A 66 3.11 8.48 -21.64
C THR A 66 2.22 8.75 -20.43
N ARG A 67 2.66 9.60 -19.49
CA ARG A 67 1.88 9.97 -18.32
C ARG A 67 0.57 10.68 -18.68
N THR A 68 0.60 11.61 -19.63
CA THR A 68 -0.59 12.36 -20.06
C THR A 68 -1.61 11.43 -20.72
N VAL A 69 -1.17 10.57 -21.63
CA VAL A 69 -2.01 9.56 -22.29
C VAL A 69 -2.58 8.60 -21.25
N CYS A 70 -1.75 8.10 -20.34
CA CYS A 70 -2.15 7.20 -19.28
C CYS A 70 -3.20 7.80 -18.34
N LYS A 71 -3.05 9.07 -17.95
CA LYS A 71 -4.06 9.75 -17.14
C LYS A 71 -5.37 9.92 -17.92
N LEU A 72 -5.30 10.30 -19.19
CA LEU A 72 -6.49 10.48 -20.03
C LEU A 72 -7.25 9.14 -20.19
N VAL A 73 -6.54 8.06 -20.52
CA VAL A 73 -7.11 6.71 -20.61
C VAL A 73 -7.65 6.26 -19.26
N GLY A 74 -6.90 6.46 -18.17
CA GLY A 74 -7.33 6.12 -16.82
C GLY A 74 -8.63 6.82 -16.41
N VAL A 75 -8.77 8.11 -16.71
CA VAL A 75 -10.01 8.87 -16.45
C VAL A 75 -11.18 8.31 -17.26
N VAL A 76 -10.96 7.97 -18.53
CA VAL A 76 -12.00 7.39 -19.38
C VAL A 76 -12.41 6.01 -18.87
N VAL A 77 -11.45 5.13 -18.56
CA VAL A 77 -11.71 3.78 -18.07
C VAL A 77 -12.41 3.82 -16.71
N GLU A 78 -11.95 4.65 -15.76
CA GLU A 78 -12.61 4.82 -14.47
C GLU A 78 -14.05 5.31 -14.63
N ALA A 79 -14.30 6.28 -15.53
CA ALA A 79 -15.64 6.76 -15.81
C ALA A 79 -16.53 5.64 -16.36
N VAL A 80 -16.02 4.84 -17.32
CA VAL A 80 -16.75 3.69 -17.87
C VAL A 80 -17.03 2.64 -16.80
N VAL A 81 -16.05 2.26 -15.98
CA VAL A 81 -16.20 1.27 -14.91
C VAL A 81 -17.21 1.75 -13.86
N GLN A 82 -17.18 3.03 -13.49
CA GLN A 82 -18.16 3.60 -12.57
C GLN A 82 -19.58 3.62 -13.15
N ILE A 83 -19.72 3.89 -14.44
CA ILE A 83 -21.02 3.84 -15.13
C ILE A 83 -21.53 2.40 -15.21
N VAL A 84 -20.70 1.45 -15.66
CA VAL A 84 -21.08 0.03 -15.79
C VAL A 84 -21.36 -0.60 -14.43
N GLY A 85 -20.48 -0.40 -13.45
CA GLY A 85 -20.67 -0.89 -12.09
C GLY A 85 -21.87 -0.23 -11.42
N GLY A 86 -22.10 1.06 -11.66
CA GLY A 86 -23.29 1.75 -11.18
C GLY A 86 -24.57 1.19 -11.80
N LEU A 87 -24.61 0.98 -13.12
CA LEU A 87 -25.75 0.36 -13.80
C LEU A 87 -26.00 -1.07 -13.30
N TRP A 88 -24.94 -1.84 -13.10
CA TRP A 88 -25.03 -3.18 -12.52
C TRP A 88 -25.62 -3.16 -11.11
N ASP A 89 -25.15 -2.26 -10.24
CA ASP A 89 -25.69 -2.10 -8.89
C ASP A 89 -27.18 -1.69 -8.91
N VAL A 90 -27.60 -0.85 -9.88
CA VAL A 90 -29.02 -0.54 -10.08
C VAL A 90 -29.82 -1.80 -10.47
N ILE A 91 -29.34 -2.56 -11.44
CA ILE A 91 -30.02 -3.76 -11.94
C ILE A 91 -30.16 -4.79 -10.80
N VAL A 92 -29.07 -5.09 -10.11
CA VAL A 92 -29.08 -6.05 -8.99
C VAL A 92 -29.94 -5.52 -7.86
N GLY A 93 -29.87 -4.23 -7.52
CA GLY A 93 -30.70 -3.63 -6.48
C GLY A 93 -32.21 -3.76 -6.76
N ILE A 94 -32.63 -3.62 -8.02
CA ILE A 94 -34.02 -3.85 -8.43
C ILE A 94 -34.39 -5.33 -8.24
N VAL A 95 -33.52 -6.26 -8.64
CA VAL A 95 -33.76 -7.72 -8.52
C VAL A 95 -33.79 -8.18 -7.07
N THR A 96 -32.90 -7.66 -6.22
CA THR A 96 -32.81 -8.02 -4.80
C THR A 96 -33.70 -7.16 -3.90
N LEU A 97 -34.55 -6.28 -4.48
CA LEU A 97 -35.35 -5.27 -3.77
C LEU A 97 -34.54 -4.43 -2.77
N ASP A 98 -33.24 -4.27 -3.05
CA ASP A 98 -32.33 -3.48 -2.24
C ASP A 98 -32.30 -2.04 -2.77
N TRP A 99 -33.16 -1.21 -2.19
CA TRP A 99 -33.26 0.22 -2.51
C TRP A 99 -31.93 0.97 -2.33
N ARG A 100 -31.01 0.48 -1.49
CA ARG A 100 -29.70 1.11 -1.27
C ARG A 100 -28.76 0.89 -2.44
N ARG A 101 -28.78 -0.30 -3.04
CA ARG A 101 -28.02 -0.62 -4.27
C ARG A 101 -28.46 0.22 -5.45
N ILE A 102 -29.77 0.46 -5.58
CA ILE A 102 -30.33 1.34 -6.61
C ILE A 102 -29.79 2.77 -6.45
N LEU A 103 -29.81 3.30 -5.22
CA LEU A 103 -29.29 4.63 -4.93
C LEU A 103 -27.77 4.72 -5.12
N ASP A 104 -27.01 3.70 -4.70
CA ASP A 104 -25.56 3.57 -4.92
C ASP A 104 -25.23 3.62 -6.41
N GLY A 105 -25.96 2.85 -7.22
CA GLY A 105 -25.75 2.80 -8.65
C GLY A 105 -26.00 4.13 -9.34
N LEU A 106 -27.12 4.80 -9.01
CA LEU A 106 -27.46 6.12 -9.54
C LEU A 106 -26.44 7.20 -9.12
N LEU A 107 -25.99 7.18 -7.86
CA LEU A 107 -24.99 8.12 -7.37
C LEU A 107 -23.62 7.87 -8.00
N ARG A 108 -23.19 6.61 -8.17
CA ARG A 108 -21.93 6.29 -8.87
C ARG A 108 -21.93 6.80 -10.31
N ILE A 109 -23.04 6.65 -11.02
CA ILE A 109 -23.21 7.18 -12.38
C ILE A 109 -23.14 8.72 -12.36
N GLY A 110 -23.91 9.37 -11.48
CA GLY A 110 -23.98 10.83 -11.40
C GLY A 110 -22.68 11.49 -10.96
N LEU A 111 -22.06 10.99 -9.89
CA LEU A 111 -20.74 11.44 -9.42
C LEU A 111 -19.67 11.14 -10.46
N GLY A 112 -19.63 9.94 -11.03
CA GLY A 112 -18.63 9.58 -12.04
C GLY A 112 -18.66 10.50 -13.26
N ALA A 113 -19.85 10.85 -13.74
CA ALA A 113 -20.02 11.77 -14.87
C ALA A 113 -19.56 13.20 -14.54
N VAL A 114 -20.03 13.79 -13.44
CA VAL A 114 -19.67 15.17 -13.03
C VAL A 114 -18.18 15.28 -12.73
N LEU A 115 -17.63 14.30 -12.02
CA LEU A 115 -16.23 14.30 -11.59
C LEU A 115 -15.26 13.98 -12.74
N GLY A 116 -15.68 13.15 -13.71
CA GLY A 116 -14.92 12.89 -14.93
C GLY A 116 -14.71 14.15 -15.77
N ILE A 117 -15.73 14.99 -15.89
CA ILE A 117 -15.66 16.28 -16.61
C ILE A 117 -14.64 17.22 -15.96
N ILE A 118 -14.64 17.32 -14.63
CA ILE A 118 -13.71 18.18 -13.89
C ILE A 118 -12.25 17.72 -14.10
N ARG A 119 -11.99 16.41 -14.03
CA ARG A 119 -10.63 15.86 -14.27
C ARG A 119 -10.16 16.10 -15.70
N LEU A 120 -11.03 15.89 -16.69
CA LEU A 120 -10.71 16.19 -18.10
C LEU A 120 -10.36 17.67 -18.27
N GLY A 121 -11.10 18.57 -17.62
CA GLY A 121 -10.81 20.00 -17.62
C GLY A 121 -9.40 20.33 -17.12
N ARG A 122 -8.96 19.73 -16.00
CA ARG A 122 -7.60 19.96 -15.45
C ARG A 122 -6.48 19.46 -16.39
N ILE A 123 -6.67 18.28 -16.99
CA ILE A 123 -5.72 17.73 -17.97
C ILE A 123 -5.59 18.67 -19.17
N LEU A 124 -6.72 19.15 -19.70
CA LEU A 124 -6.76 20.06 -20.85
C LEU A 124 -6.18 21.45 -20.55
N LEU A 125 -6.30 21.92 -19.31
CA LEU A 125 -5.74 23.20 -18.85
C LEU A 125 -4.26 23.13 -18.44
N LEU A 126 -3.55 22.04 -18.78
CA LEU A 126 -2.11 21.84 -18.53
C LEU A 126 -1.67 21.86 -17.06
N GLY A 127 -2.59 21.82 -16.09
CA GLY A 127 -2.25 21.77 -14.65
C GLY A 127 -1.31 20.60 -14.32
N ASP A 128 -1.53 19.46 -14.97
CA ASP A 128 -0.74 18.25 -14.79
C ASP A 128 0.71 18.35 -15.29
N THR A 129 0.99 19.29 -16.20
CA THR A 129 2.35 19.53 -16.69
C THR A 129 3.18 20.26 -15.63
N ILE A 130 2.56 21.17 -14.88
CA ILE A 130 3.20 21.88 -13.77
C ILE A 130 3.50 20.89 -12.63
N ASP A 131 2.54 20.02 -12.29
CA ASP A 131 2.74 18.98 -11.27
C ASP A 131 3.91 18.04 -11.62
N TYR A 132 4.01 17.62 -12.89
CA TYR A 132 5.11 16.79 -13.38
C TYR A 132 6.48 17.44 -13.20
N ILE A 133 6.61 18.73 -13.54
CA ILE A 133 7.87 19.47 -13.39
C ILE A 133 8.27 19.55 -11.91
N ILE A 134 7.31 19.83 -11.03
CA ILE A 134 7.56 19.90 -9.59
C ILE A 134 7.99 18.54 -9.04
N GLU A 135 7.35 17.46 -9.47
CA GLU A 135 7.67 16.09 -9.05
C GLU A 135 9.08 15.67 -9.47
N GLU A 136 9.48 15.90 -10.72
CA GLU A 136 10.83 15.55 -11.21
C GLU A 136 11.91 16.36 -10.46
N ILE A 137 11.65 17.65 -10.20
CA ILE A 137 12.54 18.50 -9.38
C ILE A 137 12.67 17.95 -7.96
N ASN A 138 11.56 17.54 -7.33
CA ASN A 138 11.56 16.99 -5.99
C ASN A 138 12.26 15.63 -5.93
N LYS A 139 12.12 14.78 -6.96
CA LYS A 139 12.82 13.49 -7.07
C LYS A 139 14.34 13.68 -7.10
N GLU A 140 14.85 14.63 -7.90
CA GLU A 140 16.28 14.93 -7.97
C GLU A 140 16.83 15.61 -6.70
N ARG A 141 15.99 16.41 -6.01
CA ARG A 141 16.34 16.94 -4.69
C ARG A 141 16.44 15.83 -3.65
N LEU A 142 15.49 14.90 -3.65
CA LEU A 142 15.45 13.78 -2.71
C LEU A 142 16.62 12.84 -2.93
N ARG A 143 16.92 12.49 -4.19
CA ARG A 143 18.09 11.69 -4.57
C ARG A 143 19.39 12.27 -4.00
N ARG A 144 19.60 13.59 -4.13
CA ARG A 144 20.78 14.27 -3.56
C ARG A 144 20.79 14.25 -2.03
N TYR A 145 19.64 14.43 -1.40
CA TYR A 145 19.53 14.36 0.06
C TYR A 145 19.87 12.97 0.60
N VAL A 146 19.27 11.92 0.03
CA VAL A 146 19.51 10.53 0.40
C VAL A 146 20.97 10.14 0.17
N ARG A 147 21.59 10.62 -0.90
CA ARG A 147 23.03 10.47 -1.12
C ARG A 147 23.85 10.99 0.05
N GLY A 148 23.56 12.21 0.51
CA GLY A 148 24.26 12.81 1.65
C GLY A 148 24.07 12.01 2.94
N LEU A 149 22.86 11.53 3.22
CA LEU A 149 22.58 10.67 4.38
C LEU A 149 23.38 9.36 4.35
N LEU A 150 23.39 8.69 3.19
CA LEU A 150 24.07 7.41 3.02
C LEU A 150 25.59 7.57 3.09
N GLU A 151 26.15 8.60 2.46
CA GLU A 151 27.59 8.90 2.49
C GLU A 151 28.07 9.32 3.89
N ALA A 152 27.18 9.87 4.72
CA ALA A 152 27.49 10.18 6.12
C ALA A 152 27.48 8.92 7.01
N LYS A 153 26.59 7.95 6.73
CA LYS A 153 26.41 6.76 7.58
C LYS A 153 27.26 5.55 7.15
N TYR A 154 27.44 5.34 5.86
CA TYR A 154 28.07 4.15 5.29
C TYR A 154 29.30 4.50 4.47
N SER A 155 30.22 3.55 4.32
CA SER A 155 31.42 3.69 3.50
C SER A 155 31.78 2.37 2.81
N GLY A 156 32.74 2.41 1.88
CA GLY A 156 33.25 1.22 1.19
C GLY A 156 32.20 0.45 0.38
N ASP A 157 32.31 -0.88 0.39
CA ASP A 157 31.46 -1.77 -0.40
C ASP A 157 29.98 -1.70 0.01
N THR A 158 29.69 -1.55 1.31
CA THR A 158 28.32 -1.42 1.82
C THR A 158 27.62 -0.22 1.18
N LEU A 159 28.27 0.94 1.16
CA LEU A 159 27.71 2.13 0.52
C LEU A 159 27.46 1.91 -0.97
N SER A 160 28.43 1.34 -1.68
CA SER A 160 28.31 1.05 -3.13
C SER A 160 27.16 0.09 -3.43
N GLN A 161 27.00 -0.96 -2.62
CA GLN A 161 25.91 -1.93 -2.76
C GLN A 161 24.54 -1.29 -2.51
N ILE A 162 24.41 -0.49 -1.45
CA ILE A 162 23.16 0.23 -1.15
C ILE A 162 22.82 1.19 -2.29
N LYS A 163 23.78 2.02 -2.75
CA LYS A 163 23.58 2.95 -3.87
C LYS A 163 23.08 2.24 -5.13
N ALA A 164 23.66 1.09 -5.44
CA ALA A 164 23.25 0.28 -6.58
C ALA A 164 21.83 -0.32 -6.39
N ALA A 165 21.53 -0.87 -5.21
CA ALA A 165 20.25 -1.51 -4.93
C ALA A 165 19.07 -0.52 -4.98
N ILE A 166 19.25 0.67 -4.42
CA ILE A 166 18.22 1.73 -4.45
C ILE A 166 18.26 2.57 -5.73
N ARG A 167 19.21 2.29 -6.63
CA ARG A 167 19.37 2.99 -7.91
C ARG A 167 19.56 4.50 -7.74
N LEU A 168 20.47 4.85 -6.83
CA LEU A 168 20.75 6.23 -6.46
C LEU A 168 21.41 7.03 -7.59
N ASP A 169 22.23 6.35 -8.40
CA ASP A 169 22.97 6.98 -9.49
C ASP A 169 22.19 6.97 -10.81
N HIS A 170 21.55 5.84 -11.15
CA HIS A 170 20.88 5.64 -12.45
C HIS A 170 19.58 4.83 -12.34
N GLY A 171 18.59 5.16 -13.16
CA GLY A 171 17.30 4.47 -13.25
C GLY A 171 16.27 4.93 -12.19
N ALA A 172 15.25 4.09 -11.95
CA ALA A 172 14.17 4.37 -11.01
C ALA A 172 14.66 4.35 -9.55
N PHE A 173 14.94 5.54 -9.02
CA PHE A 173 15.41 5.75 -7.66
C PHE A 173 14.33 5.40 -6.63
N GLY A 174 14.69 4.54 -5.69
CA GLY A 174 13.85 4.21 -4.54
C GLY A 174 14.27 2.93 -3.83
N LEU A 175 13.86 2.80 -2.57
CA LEU A 175 14.02 1.59 -1.77
C LEU A 175 12.99 0.55 -2.19
N ARG A 176 13.46 -0.61 -2.65
CA ARG A 176 12.61 -1.74 -3.06
C ARG A 176 12.29 -2.59 -1.84
N LEU A 177 11.02 -2.62 -1.46
CA LEU A 177 10.53 -3.43 -0.35
C LEU A 177 9.46 -4.36 -0.88
N HIS A 178 9.73 -5.64 -0.68
CA HIS A 178 8.72 -6.68 -0.85
C HIS A 178 8.03 -6.87 0.50
N GLY A 179 6.71 -6.84 0.51
CA GLY A 179 5.90 -7.00 1.70
C GLY A 179 4.83 -8.07 1.52
N THR A 180 4.07 -8.32 2.58
CA THR A 180 2.88 -9.19 2.52
C THR A 180 1.64 -8.40 2.92
N ALA A 181 0.66 -8.41 2.03
CA ALA A 181 -0.67 -7.94 2.29
C ALA A 181 -1.56 -9.11 2.73
N TYR A 182 -1.90 -9.14 4.02
CA TYR A 182 -2.78 -10.14 4.57
C TYR A 182 -4.24 -9.69 4.47
N ARG A 183 -5.13 -10.65 4.21
CA ARG A 183 -6.57 -10.48 4.42
C ARG A 183 -7.02 -11.48 5.47
N THR A 184 -7.58 -10.98 6.56
CA THR A 184 -8.08 -11.89 7.59
C THR A 184 -9.30 -12.65 7.10
N VAL A 185 -9.51 -13.86 7.61
CA VAL A 185 -10.58 -14.76 7.19
C VAL A 185 -11.27 -15.34 8.41
N LEU A 186 -12.61 -15.38 8.36
CA LEU A 186 -13.42 -16.13 9.32
C LEU A 186 -13.99 -17.34 8.62
N ASP A 187 -13.87 -18.50 9.25
CA ASP A 187 -14.39 -19.76 8.76
C ASP A 187 -15.55 -20.23 9.66
N SER A 188 -16.70 -20.54 9.06
CA SER A 188 -17.88 -21.02 9.77
C SER A 188 -17.72 -22.43 10.33
N GLU A 189 -16.70 -23.18 9.92
CA GLU A 189 -16.49 -24.56 10.36
C GLU A 189 -15.43 -24.68 11.45
N THR A 190 -14.71 -23.59 11.75
CA THR A 190 -13.63 -23.63 12.74
C THR A 190 -14.19 -23.91 14.13
N PRO A 191 -13.77 -25.01 14.80
CA PRO A 191 -14.26 -25.37 16.12
C PRO A 191 -13.95 -24.32 17.19
N SER A 192 -14.84 -24.12 18.16
CA SER A 192 -14.54 -23.29 19.31
C SER A 192 -13.48 -23.96 20.20
N PRO A 193 -12.46 -23.23 20.68
CA PRO A 193 -11.51 -23.76 21.66
C PRO A 193 -12.18 -24.19 22.98
N ARG A 194 -13.34 -23.62 23.32
CA ARG A 194 -14.07 -23.91 24.58
C ARG A 194 -15.16 -24.96 24.42
N GLU A 195 -15.81 -25.00 23.26
CA GLU A 195 -16.88 -25.93 22.91
C GLU A 195 -16.56 -26.56 21.53
N PRO A 196 -15.70 -27.59 21.44
CA PRO A 196 -15.20 -28.10 20.16
C PRO A 196 -16.28 -28.65 19.21
N GLU A 197 -17.46 -28.99 19.73
CA GLU A 197 -18.62 -29.46 18.96
C GLU A 197 -19.42 -28.30 18.32
N VAL A 198 -19.11 -27.06 18.67
CA VAL A 198 -19.80 -25.86 18.19
C VAL A 198 -18.82 -24.97 17.43
N PRO A 199 -19.18 -24.43 16.26
CA PRO A 199 -18.33 -23.49 15.56
C PRO A 199 -18.02 -22.24 16.38
N ASN A 200 -16.77 -21.80 16.31
CA ASN A 200 -16.26 -20.69 17.08
C ASN A 200 -17.02 -19.38 16.82
N LEU A 201 -17.43 -19.13 15.57
CA LEU A 201 -18.19 -17.93 15.23
C LEU A 201 -19.56 -17.88 15.92
N VAL A 202 -20.20 -19.03 16.14
CA VAL A 202 -21.47 -19.12 16.89
C VAL A 202 -21.23 -18.75 18.34
N VAL A 203 -20.22 -19.36 18.98
CA VAL A 203 -19.88 -19.10 20.39
C VAL A 203 -19.53 -17.62 20.61
N LEU A 204 -18.75 -17.02 19.72
CA LEU A 204 -18.42 -15.59 19.80
C LEU A 204 -19.63 -14.68 19.58
N HIS A 205 -20.58 -15.09 18.74
CA HIS A 205 -21.82 -14.35 18.51
C HIS A 205 -22.75 -14.41 19.73
N GLU A 206 -22.95 -15.60 20.29
CA GLU A 206 -23.78 -15.82 21.50
C GLU A 206 -23.24 -15.03 22.71
N GLN A 207 -21.91 -14.90 22.82
CA GLN A 207 -21.25 -14.11 23.88
C GLN A 207 -21.33 -12.59 23.64
N GLY A 208 -21.85 -12.14 22.49
CA GLY A 208 -21.87 -10.73 22.10
C GLY A 208 -20.47 -10.16 21.81
N ALA A 209 -19.45 -11.01 21.66
CA ALA A 209 -18.09 -10.59 21.33
C ALA A 209 -17.99 -10.13 19.86
N ILE A 210 -18.78 -10.74 18.98
CA ILE A 210 -18.95 -10.32 17.59
C ILE A 210 -20.44 -10.28 17.21
N ASN A 211 -20.78 -9.46 16.22
CA ASN A 211 -22.09 -9.51 15.56
C ASN A 211 -21.93 -10.18 14.19
N LEU A 212 -22.22 -11.48 14.09
CA LEU A 212 -22.04 -12.24 12.86
C LEU A 212 -23.01 -11.78 11.75
N ARG A 213 -24.21 -11.32 12.12
CA ARG A 213 -25.18 -10.73 11.16
C ARG A 213 -24.59 -9.48 10.51
N ALA A 214 -23.95 -8.63 11.30
CA ALA A 214 -23.26 -7.46 10.78
C ALA A 214 -22.03 -7.84 9.92
N LEU A 215 -21.21 -8.81 10.37
CA LEU A 215 -20.02 -9.27 9.64
C LEU A 215 -20.36 -9.95 8.30
N CYS A 216 -21.51 -10.62 8.21
CA CYS A 216 -22.03 -11.16 6.96
C CYS A 216 -22.82 -10.12 6.14
N GLY A 217 -22.92 -8.87 6.59
CA GLY A 217 -23.59 -7.79 5.86
C GLY A 217 -25.13 -7.87 5.84
N PHE A 218 -25.74 -8.50 6.84
CA PHE A 218 -27.19 -8.50 7.04
C PHE A 218 -27.67 -7.42 8.01
N GLU A 219 -26.78 -6.96 8.89
CA GLU A 219 -27.03 -5.84 9.80
C GLU A 219 -26.07 -4.67 9.53
N PHE A 220 -26.59 -3.45 9.68
CA PHE A 220 -25.86 -2.23 9.37
C PHE A 220 -26.11 -1.17 10.42
N ASP A 221 -25.16 -1.03 11.34
CA ASP A 221 -25.22 0.00 12.39
C ASP A 221 -24.66 1.35 11.92
N GLU A 222 -23.99 1.35 10.76
CA GLU A 222 -23.23 2.47 10.24
C GLU A 222 -23.99 3.22 9.13
N GLY A 223 -23.84 4.55 9.11
CA GLY A 223 -24.44 5.39 8.06
C GLY A 223 -23.87 5.06 6.66
N PHE A 224 -24.65 5.35 5.63
CA PHE A 224 -24.38 5.03 4.22
C PHE A 224 -22.93 5.30 3.76
N TRP A 225 -22.35 6.44 4.15
CA TRP A 225 -21.00 6.87 3.76
C TRP A 225 -19.86 6.23 4.55
N ASN A 226 -20.15 5.32 5.48
CA ASN A 226 -19.16 4.55 6.22
C ASN A 226 -19.38 3.04 6.09
N ARG A 227 -20.27 2.61 5.18
CA ARG A 227 -20.66 1.21 5.04
C ARG A 227 -19.43 0.35 4.74
N LYS A 228 -19.26 -0.70 5.53
CA LYS A 228 -18.28 -1.76 5.28
C LYS A 228 -18.77 -2.70 4.18
N ARG A 229 -17.84 -3.26 3.40
CA ARG A 229 -18.13 -4.20 2.31
C ARG A 229 -17.54 -5.56 2.58
N TYR A 230 -18.05 -6.21 3.62
CA TYR A 230 -17.70 -7.59 3.89
C TYR A 230 -18.14 -8.50 2.73
N LYS A 231 -17.40 -9.58 2.52
CA LYS A 231 -17.67 -10.57 1.48
C LYS A 231 -17.83 -11.93 2.14
N THR A 232 -19.02 -12.50 2.05
CA THR A 232 -19.26 -13.89 2.43
C THR A 232 -19.11 -14.77 1.20
N LEU A 233 -18.55 -15.96 1.38
CA LEU A 233 -18.35 -16.98 0.36
C LEU A 233 -18.95 -18.29 0.85
N LYS A 234 -19.75 -18.96 0.03
CA LYS A 234 -20.29 -20.29 0.33
C LYS A 234 -19.25 -21.33 -0.08
N LYS A 235 -18.99 -22.33 0.78
CA LYS A 235 -17.96 -23.35 0.55
C LYS A 235 -18.42 -24.50 -0.37
N GLU A 236 -19.72 -24.73 -0.49
CA GLU A 236 -20.26 -25.81 -1.35
C GLU A 236 -20.20 -25.47 -2.85
N THR A 237 -19.98 -26.50 -3.68
CA THR A 237 -19.85 -26.35 -5.13
C THR A 237 -21.17 -25.89 -5.78
N VAL A 238 -21.15 -24.75 -6.48
CA VAL A 238 -22.25 -24.31 -7.35
C VAL A 238 -22.26 -25.22 -8.59
N LEU A 239 -22.93 -26.36 -8.50
CA LEU A 239 -23.20 -27.24 -9.65
C LEU A 239 -24.25 -26.59 -10.55
N GLY A 240 -23.80 -25.73 -11.46
CA GLY A 240 -24.59 -25.24 -12.59
C GLY A 240 -24.53 -23.73 -12.77
N GLY A 241 -23.99 -23.30 -13.91
CA GLY A 241 -24.20 -21.95 -14.45
C GLY A 241 -22.92 -21.15 -14.60
N GLY A 242 -22.53 -20.92 -15.86
CA GLY A 242 -21.29 -20.25 -16.25
C GLY A 242 -21.00 -18.91 -15.58
N GLY A 243 -19.70 -18.65 -15.40
CA GLY A 243 -19.16 -17.31 -15.25
C GLY A 243 -19.65 -16.54 -14.03
N GLY A 244 -19.41 -17.08 -12.83
CA GLY A 244 -19.67 -16.33 -11.60
C GLY A 244 -18.56 -15.33 -11.31
N GLY A 245 -18.78 -14.08 -11.74
CA GLY A 245 -18.14 -12.93 -11.11
C GLY A 245 -18.42 -12.91 -9.60
N GLU A 246 -17.69 -12.06 -8.89
CA GLU A 246 -17.72 -11.88 -7.43
C GLU A 246 -19.15 -11.68 -6.88
N PHE A 247 -19.87 -12.78 -6.62
CA PHE A 247 -21.27 -12.78 -6.18
C PHE A 247 -21.36 -12.30 -4.73
N ASP A 248 -22.18 -11.27 -4.52
CA ASP A 248 -22.50 -10.73 -3.20
C ASP A 248 -23.42 -11.67 -2.44
N ASN A 249 -22.94 -12.14 -1.28
CA ASN A 249 -23.60 -12.99 -0.29
C ASN A 249 -24.30 -14.24 -0.88
N PRO A 250 -23.54 -15.33 -1.11
CA PRO A 250 -24.10 -16.61 -1.58
C PRO A 250 -24.87 -17.37 -0.49
N ILE A 251 -24.96 -16.82 0.73
CA ILE A 251 -25.85 -17.28 1.80
C ILE A 251 -26.97 -16.24 2.00
N SER A 252 -28.18 -16.70 2.30
CA SER A 252 -29.30 -15.82 2.65
C SER A 252 -29.30 -15.46 4.15
N ALA A 253 -30.11 -14.48 4.54
CA ALA A 253 -30.30 -14.15 5.95
C ALA A 253 -30.93 -15.34 6.73
N ASP A 254 -31.82 -16.09 6.07
CA ASP A 254 -32.45 -17.28 6.64
C ASP A 254 -31.45 -18.44 6.78
N ASP A 255 -30.50 -18.58 5.84
CA ASP A 255 -29.40 -19.54 5.96
C ASP A 255 -28.52 -19.21 7.17
N LEU A 256 -28.20 -17.93 7.38
CA LEU A 256 -27.42 -17.50 8.54
C LEU A 256 -28.22 -17.68 9.84
N GLU A 257 -29.52 -17.41 9.84
CA GLU A 257 -30.39 -17.68 11.00
C GLU A 257 -30.42 -19.16 11.33
N THR A 258 -30.57 -20.02 10.32
CA THR A 258 -30.55 -21.47 10.48
C THR A 258 -29.22 -21.93 11.08
N TYR A 259 -28.10 -21.41 10.58
CA TYR A 259 -26.77 -21.67 11.12
C TYR A 259 -26.64 -21.22 12.57
N LEU A 260 -27.11 -20.02 12.92
CA LEU A 260 -27.04 -19.52 14.30
C LEU A 260 -27.95 -20.30 15.26
N THR A 261 -29.19 -20.60 14.86
CA THR A 261 -30.20 -21.26 15.71
C THR A 261 -29.92 -22.75 15.90
N SER A 262 -29.34 -23.42 14.91
CA SER A 262 -28.86 -24.80 15.01
C SER A 262 -27.50 -24.92 15.70
N ARG A 263 -26.93 -23.80 16.16
CA ARG A 263 -25.55 -23.69 16.67
C ARG A 263 -24.50 -24.31 15.72
N GLY A 264 -24.69 -24.09 14.42
CA GLY A 264 -23.78 -24.52 13.35
C GLY A 264 -23.99 -25.95 12.86
N ALA A 265 -25.00 -26.67 13.35
CA ALA A 265 -25.32 -28.02 12.88
C ALA A 265 -26.01 -28.05 11.52
N ASP A 266 -26.80 -27.02 11.22
CA ASP A 266 -27.55 -26.87 9.96
C ASP A 266 -27.14 -25.57 9.24
N GLY A 267 -27.48 -25.48 7.95
CA GLY A 267 -27.13 -24.34 7.10
C GLY A 267 -25.82 -24.55 6.32
N PRO A 268 -25.56 -23.73 5.30
CA PRO A 268 -24.42 -23.91 4.43
C PRO A 268 -23.10 -23.47 5.10
N PRO A 269 -21.98 -24.17 4.89
CA PRO A 269 -20.67 -23.70 5.32
C PRO A 269 -20.22 -22.49 4.50
N PHE A 270 -19.61 -21.51 5.18
CA PHE A 270 -19.20 -20.24 4.58
C PHE A 270 -17.90 -19.68 5.16
N ILE A 271 -17.33 -18.75 4.40
CA ILE A 271 -16.17 -17.94 4.78
C ILE A 271 -16.59 -16.48 4.77
N VAL A 272 -16.16 -15.69 5.76
CA VAL A 272 -16.33 -14.24 5.76
C VAL A 272 -14.98 -13.57 5.57
N LEU A 273 -14.95 -12.58 4.69
CA LEU A 273 -13.79 -11.75 4.39
C LEU A 273 -14.09 -10.29 4.74
N PRO A 274 -13.11 -9.53 5.26
CA PRO A 274 -13.29 -8.14 5.62
C PRO A 274 -13.50 -7.23 4.41
N MET A 275 -13.09 -7.70 3.22
CA MET A 275 -13.21 -6.96 1.96
C MET A 275 -13.10 -7.88 0.74
N ARG A 276 -13.55 -7.34 -0.40
CA ARG A 276 -13.43 -7.96 -1.73
C ARG A 276 -12.00 -7.97 -2.26
N ASP A 277 -11.73 -8.85 -3.22
CA ASP A 277 -10.41 -8.92 -3.87
C ASP A 277 -10.09 -7.60 -4.58
N GLY A 278 -11.03 -7.08 -5.38
CA GLY A 278 -10.85 -5.80 -6.08
C GLY A 278 -10.67 -4.59 -5.14
N ALA A 279 -11.25 -4.62 -3.94
CA ALA A 279 -11.08 -3.56 -2.94
C ALA A 279 -9.68 -3.58 -2.32
N LEU A 280 -9.18 -4.79 -1.99
CA LEU A 280 -7.81 -4.98 -1.54
C LEU A 280 -6.82 -4.54 -2.62
N ASP A 281 -7.04 -4.94 -3.87
CA ASP A 281 -6.18 -4.60 -5.00
C ASP A 281 -6.10 -3.09 -5.23
N THR A 282 -7.23 -2.40 -5.16
CA THR A 282 -7.29 -0.94 -5.30
C THR A 282 -6.47 -0.25 -4.21
N LYS A 283 -6.56 -0.75 -2.98
CA LYS A 283 -5.84 -0.22 -1.82
C LYS A 283 -4.33 -0.47 -1.91
N LEU A 284 -3.91 -1.68 -2.26
CA LEU A 284 -2.50 -2.04 -2.39
C LEU A 284 -1.84 -1.34 -3.58
N SER A 285 -2.51 -1.30 -4.74
CA SER A 285 -2.01 -0.57 -5.91
C SER A 285 -1.89 0.94 -5.64
N THR A 286 -2.85 1.53 -4.89
CA THR A 286 -2.73 2.91 -4.43
C THR A 286 -1.51 3.09 -3.53
N ALA A 287 -1.25 2.15 -2.62
CA ALA A 287 -0.10 2.21 -1.75
C ALA A 287 1.24 2.09 -2.50
N SER A 288 1.33 1.18 -3.46
CA SER A 288 2.49 1.07 -4.34
C SER A 288 2.68 2.31 -5.22
N GLU A 289 1.59 2.90 -5.74
CA GLU A 289 1.67 4.14 -6.52
C GLU A 289 2.17 5.30 -5.66
N LYS A 290 1.52 5.55 -4.52
CA LYS A 290 1.81 6.70 -3.65
C LYS A 290 3.09 6.54 -2.85
N GLY A 291 3.52 5.31 -2.55
CA GLY A 291 4.81 5.04 -1.93
C GLY A 291 5.99 5.56 -2.76
N ARG A 292 5.86 5.62 -4.09
CA ARG A 292 6.91 6.16 -4.99
C ARG A 292 7.17 7.64 -4.78
N GLU A 293 6.19 8.40 -4.29
CA GLU A 293 6.38 9.81 -3.92
C GLU A 293 7.35 9.96 -2.72
N LEU A 294 7.47 8.91 -1.89
CA LEU A 294 8.47 8.79 -0.82
C LEU A 294 9.76 8.08 -1.28
N ALA A 295 9.85 7.73 -2.57
CA ALA A 295 10.86 6.82 -3.13
C ALA A 295 10.87 5.44 -2.44
N LEU A 296 9.69 4.93 -2.08
CA LEU A 296 9.47 3.55 -1.64
C LEU A 296 8.80 2.77 -2.78
N MET A 297 9.51 1.80 -3.33
CA MET A 297 9.04 0.88 -4.36
C MET A 297 8.43 -0.33 -3.66
N LEU A 298 7.16 -0.22 -3.28
CA LEU A 298 6.44 -1.24 -2.53
C LEU A 298 5.79 -2.24 -3.47
N ASP A 299 6.04 -3.52 -3.21
CA ASP A 299 5.32 -4.65 -3.81
C ASP A 299 4.76 -5.56 -2.69
N PHE A 300 3.66 -6.26 -2.97
CA PHE A 300 2.95 -7.04 -1.97
C PHE A 300 2.52 -8.41 -2.49
N ASP A 301 3.01 -9.46 -1.85
CA ASP A 301 2.36 -10.76 -1.90
C ASP A 301 1.01 -10.70 -1.17
N ARG A 302 0.05 -11.52 -1.59
CA ARG A 302 -1.28 -11.56 -0.99
C ARG A 302 -1.49 -12.89 -0.31
N GLU A 303 -1.86 -12.84 0.97
CA GLU A 303 -2.15 -14.02 1.75
C GLU A 303 -3.45 -13.87 2.52
N ASN A 304 -4.17 -14.98 2.68
CA ASN A 304 -5.30 -15.06 3.59
C ASN A 304 -4.82 -15.63 4.93
N ARG A 305 -5.23 -15.03 6.06
CA ARG A 305 -4.92 -15.54 7.40
C ARG A 305 -6.18 -15.70 8.23
N GLU A 306 -6.43 -16.89 8.71
CA GLU A 306 -7.58 -17.15 9.56
C GLU A 306 -7.41 -16.47 10.92
N VAL A 307 -8.49 -15.90 11.45
CA VAL A 307 -8.53 -15.32 12.80
C VAL A 307 -9.68 -15.92 13.59
N THR A 308 -9.39 -16.38 14.80
CA THR A 308 -10.35 -17.09 15.66
C THR A 308 -10.64 -16.34 16.96
N GLU A 309 -9.78 -15.41 17.37
CA GLU A 309 -9.98 -14.65 18.59
C GLU A 309 -10.76 -13.36 18.35
N ALA A 310 -11.71 -13.04 19.23
CA ALA A 310 -12.52 -11.82 19.09
C ALA A 310 -11.67 -10.53 18.99
N ALA A 311 -10.54 -10.48 19.71
CA ALA A 311 -9.60 -9.35 19.68
C ALA A 311 -8.91 -9.19 18.31
N HIS A 312 -8.74 -10.27 17.54
CA HIS A 312 -8.17 -10.26 16.19
C HIS A 312 -9.23 -9.95 15.11
N ILE A 313 -10.51 -10.09 15.44
CA ILE A 313 -11.65 -9.76 14.57
C ILE A 313 -12.06 -8.30 14.74
N VAL A 314 -12.21 -7.85 15.99
CA VAL A 314 -12.62 -6.49 16.37
C VAL A 314 -11.47 -5.84 17.12
N HIS A 315 -10.69 -5.04 16.40
CA HIS A 315 -9.48 -4.41 16.93
C HIS A 315 -9.86 -3.25 17.87
N PRO A 316 -9.19 -3.08 19.01
CA PRO A 316 -9.39 -1.91 19.84
C PRO A 316 -8.99 -0.64 19.07
N GLY A 317 -9.84 0.38 19.11
CA GLY A 317 -9.55 1.72 18.61
C GLY A 317 -8.98 2.64 19.68
N TYR A 318 -8.87 3.94 19.38
CA TYR A 318 -8.36 4.92 20.35
C TYR A 318 -9.38 5.27 21.46
N ASP A 319 -10.59 4.71 21.39
CA ASP A 319 -11.53 4.68 22.52
C ASP A 319 -11.05 3.78 23.66
N ARG A 320 -10.00 2.97 23.42
CA ARG A 320 -9.40 2.06 24.40
C ARG A 320 -7.92 2.42 24.65
N PRO A 321 -7.39 2.24 25.87
CA PRO A 321 -5.99 2.53 26.17
C PRO A 321 -5.00 1.49 25.61
N ASN A 322 -5.49 0.29 25.25
CA ASN A 322 -4.66 -0.85 24.82
C ASN A 322 -4.56 -0.99 23.29
N THR A 323 -4.89 0.04 22.51
CA THR A 323 -4.90 -0.01 21.03
C THR A 323 -3.62 -0.58 20.42
N HIS A 324 -2.46 -0.01 20.80
CA HIS A 324 -1.17 -0.43 20.23
C HIS A 324 -0.64 -1.75 20.80
N SER A 325 -0.97 -2.08 22.06
CA SER A 325 -0.60 -3.39 22.62
C SER A 325 -1.42 -4.49 21.97
N ALA A 326 -2.72 -4.29 21.76
CA ALA A 326 -3.56 -5.25 21.04
C ALA A 326 -3.13 -5.42 19.57
N LEU A 327 -2.70 -4.33 18.90
CA LEU A 327 -2.07 -4.45 17.58
C LEU A 327 -0.75 -5.22 17.65
N THR A 328 0.04 -5.05 18.71
CA THR A 328 1.29 -5.80 18.91
C THR A 328 1.01 -7.29 19.01
N ASP A 329 0.00 -7.67 19.81
CA ASP A 329 -0.42 -9.05 20.01
C ASP A 329 -0.91 -9.64 18.68
N PHE A 330 -1.82 -8.96 17.97
CA PHE A 330 -2.28 -9.39 16.64
C PHE A 330 -1.15 -9.60 15.64
N LEU A 331 -0.20 -8.64 15.54
CA LEU A 331 0.93 -8.75 14.63
C LEU A 331 1.83 -9.93 14.97
N THR A 332 1.99 -10.24 16.26
CA THR A 332 2.82 -11.36 16.74
C THR A 332 2.12 -12.70 16.54
N ASP A 333 0.87 -12.79 16.97
CA ASP A 333 0.12 -14.04 17.07
C ASP A 333 -0.46 -14.50 15.72
N VAL A 334 -0.79 -13.57 14.82
CA VAL A 334 -1.46 -13.87 13.54
C VAL A 334 -0.53 -13.70 12.34
N LEU A 335 0.37 -12.72 12.39
CA LEU A 335 1.22 -12.34 11.25
C LEU A 335 2.71 -12.67 11.47
N ASP A 336 3.02 -13.44 12.50
CA ASP A 336 4.37 -13.96 12.79
C ASP A 336 5.43 -12.85 12.95
N ARG A 337 5.03 -11.65 13.44
CA ARG A 337 5.96 -10.53 13.68
C ARG A 337 6.69 -10.67 14.99
N ARG A 338 7.97 -10.29 15.01
CA ARG A 338 8.82 -10.40 16.18
C ARG A 338 8.67 -9.18 17.10
N ASN A 339 8.57 -9.45 18.39
CA ASN A 339 8.42 -8.43 19.42
C ASN A 339 9.80 -7.90 19.85
N LYS A 340 10.03 -6.60 19.75
CA LYS A 340 11.27 -5.90 20.13
C LYS A 340 11.68 -6.12 21.58
N GLY A 341 10.71 -6.34 22.47
CA GLY A 341 10.97 -6.60 23.89
C GLY A 341 11.62 -7.96 24.14
N THR A 342 11.41 -8.94 23.26
CA THR A 342 11.95 -10.30 23.38
C THR A 342 13.03 -10.59 22.34
N GLU A 343 12.85 -10.11 21.10
CA GLU A 343 13.69 -10.34 19.93
C GLU A 343 14.00 -9.02 19.20
N PRO A 344 14.81 -8.12 19.79
CA PRO A 344 15.06 -6.79 19.23
C PRO A 344 15.64 -6.83 17.82
N ASP A 345 16.65 -7.66 17.57
CA ASP A 345 17.28 -7.78 16.25
C ASP A 345 16.31 -8.37 15.22
N GLY A 346 15.44 -9.29 15.65
CA GLY A 346 14.40 -9.87 14.83
C GLY A 346 13.34 -8.85 14.44
N ALA A 347 12.86 -8.07 15.41
CA ALA A 347 11.89 -7.01 15.16
C ALA A 347 12.46 -5.91 14.23
N THR A 348 13.76 -5.62 14.31
CA THR A 348 14.43 -4.72 13.36
C THR A 348 14.59 -5.35 11.98
N ALA A 349 14.91 -6.64 11.88
CA ALA A 349 15.00 -7.34 10.59
C ALA A 349 13.63 -7.42 9.88
N ASP A 350 12.56 -7.53 10.66
CA ASP A 350 11.18 -7.44 10.20
C ASP A 350 10.86 -6.13 9.46
N LEU A 351 11.61 -5.04 9.69
CA LEU A 351 11.41 -3.78 8.96
C LEU A 351 11.65 -3.93 7.46
N CYS A 352 12.51 -4.87 7.04
CA CYS A 352 12.80 -5.12 5.63
C CYS A 352 11.60 -5.66 4.84
N HIS A 353 10.61 -6.22 5.53
CA HIS A 353 9.43 -6.86 4.95
C HIS A 353 8.16 -6.27 5.56
N PRO A 354 7.65 -5.15 5.02
CA PRO A 354 6.44 -4.51 5.53
C PRO A 354 5.24 -5.44 5.45
N VAL A 355 4.38 -5.39 6.48
CA VAL A 355 3.12 -6.15 6.49
C VAL A 355 1.93 -5.22 6.60
N ALA A 356 0.89 -5.49 5.80
CA ALA A 356 -0.35 -4.74 5.81
C ALA A 356 -1.54 -5.71 5.88
N ALA A 357 -2.38 -5.60 6.90
CA ALA A 357 -3.48 -6.54 7.10
C ALA A 357 -4.85 -5.88 7.01
N GLY A 358 -5.68 -6.36 6.09
CA GLY A 358 -7.10 -6.06 6.04
C GLY A 358 -7.84 -6.77 7.17
N VAL A 359 -8.48 -6.02 8.06
CA VAL A 359 -9.25 -6.51 9.22
C VAL A 359 -10.72 -6.09 9.14
N PHE A 360 -11.60 -6.64 9.98
CA PHE A 360 -13.04 -6.40 9.88
C PHE A 360 -13.46 -5.03 10.43
N ARG A 361 -13.08 -4.71 11.66
CA ARG A 361 -13.51 -3.47 12.30
C ARG A 361 -12.64 -3.07 13.48
N TYR A 362 -12.76 -1.80 13.85
CA TYR A 362 -12.30 -1.26 15.11
C TYR A 362 -13.48 -1.10 16.09
N THR A 363 -13.19 -0.88 17.37
CA THR A 363 -14.21 -0.54 18.38
C THR A 363 -14.73 0.88 18.22
N ASP A 364 -13.97 1.78 17.60
CA ASP A 364 -14.37 3.15 17.27
C ASP A 364 -14.44 3.39 15.74
N GLY A 365 -14.49 4.66 15.34
CA GLY A 365 -14.52 5.08 13.94
C GLY A 365 -13.15 5.09 13.23
N LEU A 366 -12.13 4.41 13.76
CA LEU A 366 -10.85 4.25 13.07
C LEU A 366 -11.00 3.48 11.77
N ARG A 367 -10.03 3.71 10.87
CA ARG A 367 -9.96 3.06 9.56
C ARG A 367 -8.66 2.31 9.33
N GLY A 368 -7.61 2.69 10.05
CA GLY A 368 -6.32 2.03 10.06
C GLY A 368 -5.58 2.34 11.35
N ILE A 369 -4.55 1.55 11.59
CA ILE A 369 -3.57 1.79 12.63
C ILE A 369 -2.22 1.19 12.21
N ALA A 370 -1.14 1.82 12.64
CA ALA A 370 0.21 1.35 12.46
C ALA A 370 0.95 1.22 13.79
N ASN A 371 1.83 0.24 13.85
CA ASN A 371 2.94 0.24 14.80
C ASN A 371 4.23 0.59 14.05
N ASN A 372 4.83 1.72 14.42
CA ASN A 372 6.20 2.07 14.03
C ASN A 372 7.17 1.51 15.07
N LEU A 373 8.21 0.81 14.66
CA LEU A 373 9.11 0.14 15.61
C LEU A 373 9.93 1.12 16.46
N HIS A 374 10.39 2.21 15.84
CA HIS A 374 11.27 3.21 16.46
C HIS A 374 10.57 4.55 16.57
N ASP A 375 11.05 5.39 17.47
CA ASP A 375 10.53 6.75 17.63
C ASP A 375 10.66 7.53 16.32
N SER A 376 9.62 8.26 15.94
CA SER A 376 9.72 9.17 14.80
C SER A 376 10.29 10.52 15.22
N ALA A 377 10.93 11.22 14.28
CA ALA A 377 11.47 12.56 14.50
C ALA A 377 10.41 13.60 14.92
N CYS A 378 9.13 13.31 14.67
CA CYS A 378 7.99 14.15 14.99
C CYS A 378 7.22 13.68 16.25
N GLY A 379 7.78 12.74 17.02
CA GLY A 379 7.32 12.41 18.36
C GLY A 379 6.35 11.23 18.47
N LEU A 380 6.19 10.40 17.43
CA LEU A 380 5.49 9.12 17.57
C LEU A 380 6.39 8.15 18.32
N GLY A 381 5.96 7.71 19.50
CA GLY A 381 6.69 6.72 20.28
C GLY A 381 6.73 5.37 19.58
N GLY A 382 7.93 4.78 19.49
CA GLY A 382 8.21 3.48 18.93
C GLY A 382 7.51 2.37 19.72
N LYS A 383 7.02 1.37 18.98
CA LYS A 383 6.23 0.25 19.49
C LYS A 383 7.07 -1.01 19.58
N SER A 384 6.45 -2.06 20.08
CA SER A 384 7.10 -3.36 20.26
C SER A 384 7.13 -4.20 18.99
N THR A 385 6.31 -3.90 17.98
CA THR A 385 6.33 -4.58 16.67
C THR A 385 6.25 -3.55 15.54
N SER A 386 6.28 -4.03 14.30
CA SER A 386 6.08 -3.20 13.11
C SER A 386 5.07 -3.84 12.16
N GLY A 387 4.12 -3.05 11.67
CA GLY A 387 3.07 -3.50 10.76
C GLY A 387 1.87 -2.57 10.77
N VAL A 388 0.97 -2.77 9.81
CA VAL A 388 -0.24 -1.94 9.66
C VAL A 388 -1.49 -2.79 9.54
N THR A 389 -2.60 -2.31 10.08
CA THR A 389 -3.93 -2.87 9.83
C THR A 389 -4.86 -1.81 9.28
N PHE A 390 -5.83 -2.23 8.47
CA PHE A 390 -6.80 -1.33 7.86
C PHE A 390 -8.13 -2.04 7.60
N ILE A 391 -9.21 -1.27 7.48
CA ILE A 391 -10.54 -1.78 7.14
C ILE A 391 -10.95 -1.31 5.74
N ASP A 392 -11.97 -1.97 5.19
CA ASP A 392 -12.62 -1.52 3.97
C ASP A 392 -13.92 -0.76 4.24
N ASN A 393 -14.05 0.39 3.60
CA ASN A 393 -15.20 1.28 3.69
C ASN A 393 -15.41 1.99 2.35
N THR A 394 -16.63 2.41 2.09
CA THR A 394 -16.95 3.30 0.97
C THR A 394 -16.91 4.77 1.39
N PRO A 395 -16.62 5.72 0.48
CA PRO A 395 -16.25 5.53 -0.93
C PRO A 395 -14.74 5.27 -1.13
N ASP A 396 -14.39 4.46 -2.14
CA ASP A 396 -13.00 4.11 -2.47
C ASP A 396 -12.14 5.32 -2.83
N GLN A 397 -12.75 6.34 -3.43
CA GLN A 397 -12.10 7.59 -3.81
C GLN A 397 -11.42 8.28 -2.62
N LEU A 398 -11.90 8.01 -1.40
CA LEU A 398 -11.36 8.56 -0.17
C LEU A 398 -10.57 7.51 0.63
N TRP A 399 -11.12 6.30 0.79
CA TRP A 399 -10.56 5.31 1.71
C TRP A 399 -9.52 4.36 1.08
N LYS A 400 -9.24 4.49 -0.22
CA LYS A 400 -8.12 3.77 -0.86
C LYS A 400 -6.74 4.20 -0.32
N TYR A 401 -6.64 5.39 0.25
CA TYR A 401 -5.37 5.94 0.79
C TYR A 401 -5.04 5.49 2.21
N VAL A 402 -5.96 4.81 2.91
CA VAL A 402 -5.74 4.40 4.30
C VAL A 402 -4.49 3.52 4.45
N PRO A 403 -4.27 2.48 3.63
CA PRO A 403 -3.09 1.63 3.84
C PRO A 403 -1.77 2.35 3.64
N ILE A 404 -1.69 3.28 2.67
CA ILE A 404 -0.47 4.08 2.48
C ILE A 404 -0.27 5.14 3.55
N HIS A 405 -1.35 5.65 4.15
CA HIS A 405 -1.29 6.50 5.33
C HIS A 405 -0.68 5.74 6.51
N GLU A 406 -1.18 4.54 6.80
CA GLU A 406 -0.64 3.71 7.88
C GLU A 406 0.79 3.24 7.60
N LEU A 407 1.12 2.92 6.33
CA LEU A 407 2.50 2.64 5.94
C LEU A 407 3.38 3.89 6.13
N GLY A 408 2.86 5.09 5.89
CA GLY A 408 3.53 6.33 6.25
C GLY A 408 3.93 6.37 7.72
N HIS A 409 3.01 6.04 8.63
CA HIS A 409 3.33 5.89 10.06
C HIS A 409 4.37 4.81 10.33
N TYR A 410 4.26 3.64 9.67
CA TYR A 410 5.27 2.57 9.75
C TYR A 410 6.68 3.08 9.40
N PHE A 411 6.79 3.96 8.41
CA PHE A 411 8.04 4.61 7.99
C PHE A 411 8.34 5.93 8.74
N GLY A 412 7.70 6.16 9.90
CA GLY A 412 8.03 7.25 10.80
C GLY A 412 7.41 8.61 10.42
N LEU A 413 6.42 8.65 9.54
CA LEU A 413 5.69 9.88 9.26
C LEU A 413 4.66 10.19 10.35
N CYS A 414 4.45 11.49 10.60
CA CYS A 414 3.37 11.98 11.46
C CYS A 414 2.25 12.60 10.64
N HIS A 415 1.13 12.85 11.30
CA HIS A 415 0.05 13.60 10.69
C HIS A 415 0.49 15.01 10.28
N THR A 416 -0.08 15.49 9.17
CA THR A 416 0.13 16.85 8.67
C THR A 416 -1.19 17.57 8.45
N ASP A 417 -1.13 18.88 8.27
CA ASP A 417 -2.27 19.70 7.87
C ASP A 417 -2.47 19.67 6.35
N GLY A 418 -3.72 19.82 5.90
CA GLY A 418 -4.08 19.89 4.47
C GLY A 418 -4.78 18.63 3.97
N VAL A 419 -5.99 18.77 3.42
CA VAL A 419 -6.78 17.63 2.90
C VAL A 419 -6.21 17.02 1.62
N ASP A 420 -5.29 17.73 0.99
CA ASP A 420 -4.49 17.33 -0.17
C ASP A 420 -3.28 16.44 0.20
N ARG A 421 -3.13 16.11 1.50
CA ARG A 421 -1.98 15.39 2.04
C ARG A 421 -2.39 13.99 2.47
N ILE A 422 -1.58 12.98 2.14
CA ILE A 422 -1.88 11.59 2.53
C ILE A 422 -1.87 11.45 4.05
N MET A 423 -0.91 12.05 4.75
CA MET A 423 -0.81 12.00 6.22
C MET A 423 -1.83 12.91 6.94
N TYR A 424 -2.85 13.42 6.25
CA TYR A 424 -3.87 14.22 6.91
C TYR A 424 -4.77 13.39 7.84
N SER A 425 -5.02 13.91 9.05
CA SER A 425 -6.00 13.34 9.97
C SER A 425 -7.01 14.39 10.44
N PRO A 426 -8.32 14.13 10.23
CA PRO A 426 -9.38 15.02 10.71
C PRO A 426 -9.63 14.90 12.22
N LYS A 427 -9.09 13.88 12.91
CA LYS A 427 -9.21 13.74 14.37
C LYS A 427 -8.30 14.73 15.11
N THR A 428 -7.11 15.01 14.58
CA THR A 428 -6.18 15.99 15.16
C THR A 428 -6.51 17.43 14.75
N ASN A 429 -7.22 17.64 13.63
CA ASN A 429 -7.50 18.96 13.09
C ASN A 429 -9.01 19.24 12.98
N SER A 430 -9.48 20.17 13.81
CA SER A 430 -10.83 20.25 14.40
C SER A 430 -12.01 20.70 13.52
N TRP A 431 -11.92 20.73 12.18
CA TRP A 431 -12.92 21.48 11.39
C TRP A 431 -14.02 20.69 10.66
N TRP A 432 -14.26 19.38 10.88
CA TRP A 432 -15.26 18.70 10.03
C TRP A 432 -16.23 17.74 10.73
N ARG A 433 -17.53 18.09 10.69
CA ARG A 433 -18.69 17.20 10.91
C ARG A 433 -19.67 17.25 9.72
N GLY A 434 -20.27 16.10 9.40
CA GLY A 434 -21.50 15.95 8.61
C GLY A 434 -21.36 15.91 7.08
N TRP A 435 -20.60 16.84 6.48
CA TRP A 435 -20.44 16.94 5.01
C TRP A 435 -19.01 16.64 4.53
N ALA A 436 -18.19 16.03 5.39
CA ALA A 436 -16.77 15.82 5.17
C ALA A 436 -16.45 14.87 4.01
N ILE A 437 -17.29 13.86 3.78
CA ILE A 437 -17.04 12.85 2.75
C ILE A 437 -17.35 13.39 1.34
N PRO A 438 -18.53 13.99 1.06
CA PRO A 438 -18.78 14.63 -0.22
C PRO A 438 -17.80 15.79 -0.52
N ARG A 439 -17.44 16.59 0.49
CA ARG A 439 -16.44 17.66 0.34
C ARG A 439 -15.03 17.12 0.14
N GLY A 440 -14.63 16.08 0.85
CA GLY A 440 -13.33 15.44 0.71
C GLY A 440 -13.17 14.82 -0.67
N VAL A 441 -14.20 14.11 -1.15
CA VAL A 441 -14.29 13.64 -2.53
C VAL A 441 -14.16 14.85 -3.46
N LEU A 442 -15.04 15.86 -3.36
CA LEU A 442 -14.97 17.04 -4.23
C LEU A 442 -13.60 17.73 -4.23
N ASN A 443 -12.94 17.86 -3.07
CA ASN A 443 -11.61 18.45 -2.95
C ASN A 443 -10.54 17.60 -3.65
N ILE A 444 -10.54 16.27 -3.47
CA ILE A 444 -9.65 15.36 -4.22
C ILE A 444 -9.83 15.54 -5.73
N TYR A 445 -11.05 15.81 -6.18
CA TYR A 445 -11.32 16.04 -7.60
C TYR A 445 -10.96 17.46 -8.07
N LEU A 446 -11.12 18.50 -7.24
CA LEU A 446 -10.78 19.89 -7.58
C LEU A 446 -9.27 20.17 -7.46
N GLN A 447 -8.66 19.73 -6.36
CA GLN A 447 -7.27 20.03 -5.98
C GLN A 447 -6.30 18.93 -6.38
N GLY A 448 -6.78 17.72 -6.71
CA GLY A 448 -5.98 16.58 -7.14
C GLY A 448 -5.95 15.47 -6.08
N GLU A 449 -5.46 14.30 -6.47
CA GLU A 449 -5.30 13.20 -5.52
C GLU A 449 -4.33 13.59 -4.39
N PRO A 450 -4.57 13.13 -3.14
CA PRO A 450 -3.67 13.40 -2.04
C PRO A 450 -2.24 12.92 -2.36
N THR A 451 -1.25 13.68 -1.91
CA THR A 451 0.18 13.41 -2.17
C THR A 451 1.02 13.52 -0.92
N PHE A 452 2.20 12.91 -0.96
CA PHE A 452 3.27 13.19 -0.03
C PHE A 452 4.05 14.44 -0.47
N SER A 453 4.64 15.16 0.49
CA SER A 453 5.52 16.30 0.20
C SER A 453 6.96 15.82 0.17
N TYR A 454 7.80 16.66 -0.43
CA TYR A 454 9.24 16.52 -0.29
C TYR A 454 9.70 16.45 1.18
N GLY A 455 9.06 17.18 2.10
CA GLY A 455 9.41 17.15 3.53
C GLY A 455 9.14 15.79 4.18
N GLU A 456 8.01 15.17 3.86
CA GLU A 456 7.70 13.81 4.33
C GLU A 456 8.61 12.77 3.69
N ALA A 457 8.93 12.91 2.40
CA ALA A 457 9.89 12.03 1.75
C ALA A 457 11.26 12.09 2.45
N LYS A 458 11.74 13.28 2.82
CA LYS A 458 12.95 13.41 3.64
C LYS A 458 12.83 12.70 4.98
N ALA A 459 11.75 12.94 5.72
CA ALA A 459 11.53 12.33 7.04
C ALA A 459 11.47 10.80 6.97
N THR A 460 10.86 10.25 5.92
CA THR A 460 10.85 8.81 5.62
C THR A 460 12.27 8.29 5.48
N TRP A 461 13.11 8.96 4.67
CA TRP A 461 14.50 8.54 4.47
C TRP A 461 15.39 8.76 5.69
N ASP A 462 15.13 9.78 6.51
CA ASP A 462 15.78 9.97 7.80
C ASP A 462 15.49 8.76 8.72
N TYR A 463 14.23 8.34 8.80
CA TYR A 463 13.80 7.17 9.57
C TYR A 463 14.40 5.87 9.03
N VAL A 464 14.32 5.64 7.71
CA VAL A 464 14.87 4.47 7.04
C VAL A 464 16.38 4.37 7.26
N VAL A 465 17.13 5.43 6.96
CA VAL A 465 18.59 5.42 7.12
C VAL A 465 18.98 5.31 8.59
N ALA A 466 18.22 5.87 9.52
CA ALA A 466 18.51 5.73 10.95
C ALA A 466 18.33 4.29 11.45
N HIS A 467 17.21 3.65 11.10
CA HIS A 467 16.71 2.47 11.81
C HIS A 467 16.72 1.16 11.03
N PHE A 468 16.71 1.20 9.70
CA PHE A 468 16.71 -0.03 8.91
C PHE A 468 18.10 -0.66 8.91
N ALA A 469 18.12 -2.00 8.96
CA ALA A 469 19.35 -2.75 8.79
C ALA A 469 19.92 -2.50 7.36
N PRO A 470 21.25 -2.43 7.19
CA PRO A 470 21.86 -2.21 5.87
C PRO A 470 21.41 -3.23 4.81
N GLN A 471 21.08 -4.44 5.24
CA GLN A 471 20.58 -5.51 4.39
C GLN A 471 19.21 -5.19 3.80
N CYS A 472 18.34 -4.48 4.53
CA CYS A 472 17.07 -3.98 3.99
C CYS A 472 17.30 -2.99 2.83
N LEU A 473 18.41 -2.26 2.87
CA LEU A 473 18.82 -1.30 1.84
C LEU A 473 19.58 -1.97 0.66
N GLY A 474 19.74 -3.30 0.70
CA GLY A 474 20.40 -4.10 -0.35
C GLY A 474 21.88 -4.40 -0.12
N ALA A 475 22.44 -4.10 1.06
CA ALA A 475 23.79 -4.54 1.40
C ALA A 475 23.84 -6.07 1.61
N ARG A 476 24.83 -6.73 1.02
CA ARG A 476 25.04 -8.17 1.21
C ARG A 476 25.60 -8.43 2.60
N PRO A 477 25.21 -9.53 3.28
CA PRO A 477 25.81 -9.90 4.55
C PRO A 477 27.32 -10.16 4.37
N VAL A 478 28.13 -9.63 5.28
CA VAL A 478 29.57 -9.91 5.31
C VAL A 478 29.76 -11.35 5.78
N VAL A 479 30.00 -12.27 4.84
CA VAL A 479 30.37 -13.65 5.17
C VAL A 479 31.84 -13.64 5.61
N VAL A 480 32.09 -13.66 6.91
CA VAL A 480 33.43 -13.93 7.44
C VAL A 480 33.67 -15.43 7.30
N GLU A 481 34.36 -15.84 6.24
CA GLU A 481 34.90 -17.20 6.17
C GLU A 481 35.89 -17.40 7.34
N VAL A 482 35.44 -18.10 8.38
CA VAL A 482 36.35 -18.62 9.40
C VAL A 482 37.19 -19.70 8.72
N ARG A 483 38.36 -19.30 8.21
CA ARG A 483 39.41 -20.26 7.83
C ARG A 483 39.71 -21.14 9.04
N ARG A 484 39.22 -22.39 9.01
CA ARG A 484 39.66 -23.42 9.95
C ARG A 484 41.18 -23.50 9.86
N ALA A 485 41.86 -23.28 10.98
CA ALA A 485 43.29 -23.48 11.10
C ALA A 485 43.62 -24.91 10.65
N ALA A 486 44.60 -25.02 9.75
CA ALA A 486 45.08 -26.31 9.26
C ALA A 486 45.52 -27.17 10.45
N ALA A 487 44.95 -28.36 10.57
CA ALA A 487 45.40 -29.36 11.52
C ALA A 487 46.87 -29.70 11.19
N GLY A 488 47.77 -29.45 12.16
CA GLY A 488 49.17 -29.84 12.06
C GLY A 488 49.31 -31.37 11.95
N PRO A 489 50.40 -31.87 11.35
CA PRO A 489 50.57 -33.29 11.11
C PRO A 489 50.69 -34.02 12.45
N ALA A 490 49.81 -35.00 12.67
CA ALA A 490 49.90 -35.92 13.79
C ALA A 490 51.20 -36.72 13.66
N GLY A 491 52.09 -36.56 14.63
CA GLY A 491 53.33 -37.31 14.73
C GLY A 491 53.04 -38.79 14.93
N ALA A 492 53.69 -39.61 14.10
CA ALA A 492 53.81 -41.05 14.32
C ALA A 492 54.69 -41.29 15.55
N VAL A 493 54.18 -42.05 16.52
CA VAL A 493 55.00 -42.71 17.53
C VAL A 493 54.61 -44.19 17.53
N ALA A 494 55.65 -45.00 17.43
CA ALA A 494 55.66 -46.46 17.39
C ALA A 494 55.25 -47.10 18.73
#